data_AF-A0A4Y4DIV9-F1
#
_entry.id   AF-A0A4Y4DIV9-F1
#
_cell.length_a   1.000
_cell.length_b   1.000
_cell.length_c   1.000
_cell.angle_alpha   90.00
_cell.angle_beta   90.00
_cell.angle_gamma   90.00
#
_symmetry.space_group_name_H-M   'P 1'
#
loop_
_entity.id
_entity.type
_entity.pdbx_description
1 polymer ?
#
loop_
_entity_poly.entity_id
_entity_poly.type
_entity_poly.pdbx_seq_one_letter_code
_entity_poly.pdbx_strand_id
1 'polypeptide(L)'
;MAAGRIGAVCESLGVLTLDTEIPVQEINSRKLVSLRLPQEVRLVDFTDRKAAQNGKILTTEMSGAAASYSAFQSLAASIDASGNDGIRSRLRFSGPEQEVGYFIFGDAGPRDWPDGQEQSIAEVVTALGYQLVDDESLPRSEVSFNE
;
A
#
# COMPACT_ATOMS: atom_id res chain seq x y z
N MET A 1 -2.47 2.33 -6.00
CA MET A 1 -1.64 1.39 -6.79
C MET A 1 -0.18 1.71 -6.55
N ALA A 2 0.75 0.77 -6.71
CA ALA A 2 2.19 1.03 -6.59
C ALA A 2 2.90 0.78 -7.92
N ALA A 3 4.06 1.41 -8.12
CA ALA A 3 4.93 1.17 -9.27
C ALA A 3 5.64 -0.19 -9.20
N GLY A 4 5.94 -0.66 -7.98
CA GLY A 4 6.63 -1.91 -7.71
C GLY A 4 5.79 -2.88 -6.89
N ARG A 5 6.20 -4.15 -6.96
CA ARG A 5 5.57 -5.27 -6.23
C ARG A 5 5.78 -5.11 -4.72
N ILE A 6 6.99 -4.71 -4.31
CA ILE A 6 7.38 -4.51 -2.92
C ILE A 6 6.55 -3.38 -2.31
N GLY A 7 6.50 -2.21 -2.95
CA GLY A 7 5.69 -1.09 -2.47
C GLY A 7 4.20 -1.42 -2.39
N ALA A 8 3.65 -2.17 -3.35
CA ALA A 8 2.26 -2.63 -3.30
C ALA A 8 1.99 -3.49 -2.05
N VAL A 9 2.87 -4.46 -1.79
CA VAL A 9 2.72 -5.38 -0.65
C VAL A 9 2.89 -4.64 0.66
N CYS A 10 3.92 -3.80 0.79
CA CYS A 10 4.17 -3.02 1.99
C CYS A 10 3.00 -2.09 2.33
N GLU A 11 2.43 -1.38 1.34
CA GLU A 11 1.25 -0.54 1.58
C GLU A 11 0.01 -1.35 1.96
N SER A 12 -0.18 -2.55 1.41
CA SER A 12 -1.33 -3.40 1.75
C SER A 12 -1.24 -3.99 3.15
N LEU A 13 -0.02 -4.19 3.66
CA LEU A 13 0.24 -4.64 5.03
C LEU A 13 0.26 -3.47 6.01
N GLY A 14 0.59 -2.27 5.54
CA GLY A 14 0.55 -1.04 6.32
C GLY A 14 1.49 -1.12 7.52
N VAL A 15 0.97 -0.86 8.71
CA VAL A 15 1.78 -0.90 9.95
C VAL A 15 2.34 -2.29 10.27
N LEU A 16 1.74 -3.37 9.72
CA LEU A 16 2.24 -4.74 9.94
C LEU A 16 3.65 -4.93 9.37
N THR A 17 4.10 -4.09 8.43
CA THR A 17 5.50 -4.13 7.95
C THR A 17 6.50 -3.66 9.01
N LEU A 18 6.03 -3.05 10.10
CA LEU A 18 6.87 -2.63 11.23
C LEU A 18 6.93 -3.71 12.31
N ASP A 19 6.07 -4.72 12.23
CA ASP A 19 6.02 -5.82 13.18
C ASP A 19 7.02 -6.91 12.79
N THR A 20 7.55 -7.59 13.81
CA THR A 20 8.44 -8.74 13.62
C THR A 20 7.70 -10.00 13.18
N GLU A 21 6.38 -10.04 13.38
CA GLU A 21 5.51 -11.17 13.07
C GLU A 21 4.26 -10.68 12.34
N ILE A 22 3.91 -11.36 11.25
CA ILE A 22 2.69 -11.08 10.47
C ILE A 22 1.88 -12.38 10.42
N PRO A 23 0.60 -12.38 10.84
CA PRO A 23 -0.23 -13.57 10.76
C PRO A 23 -0.33 -14.11 9.33
N VAL A 24 -0.14 -15.41 9.15
CA VAL A 24 -0.19 -16.03 7.83
C VAL A 24 -1.54 -15.83 7.13
N GLN A 25 -2.62 -15.69 7.90
CA GLN A 25 -3.96 -15.39 7.41
C GLN A 25 -4.06 -13.99 6.76
N GLU A 26 -3.31 -13.01 7.26
CA GLU A 26 -3.21 -11.68 6.64
C GLU A 26 -2.48 -11.78 5.29
N ILE A 27 -1.48 -12.65 5.19
CA ILE A 27 -0.74 -12.86 3.93
C ILE A 27 -1.63 -13.60 2.92
N ASN A 28 -2.29 -14.67 3.35
CA ASN A 28 -3.11 -15.53 2.48
C ASN A 28 -4.39 -14.85 1.98
N SER A 29 -4.94 -13.89 2.73
CA SER A 29 -6.14 -13.13 2.36
C SER A 29 -5.86 -12.05 1.30
N ARG A 30 -4.60 -11.77 0.97
CA ARG A 30 -4.20 -10.73 0.01
C ARG A 30 -3.72 -11.33 -1.30
N LYS A 31 -3.98 -10.59 -2.39
CA LYS A 31 -3.52 -10.91 -3.74
C LYS A 31 -2.79 -9.72 -4.34
N LEU A 32 -1.70 -9.99 -5.04
CA LEU A 32 -1.06 -9.02 -5.91
C LEU A 32 -1.65 -9.13 -7.31
N VAL A 33 -2.05 -8.00 -7.87
CA VAL A 33 -2.60 -7.92 -9.21
C VAL A 33 -1.79 -6.92 -10.01
N SER A 34 -1.26 -7.35 -11.15
CA SER A 34 -0.60 -6.45 -12.10
C SER A 34 -1.66 -5.74 -12.93
N LEU A 35 -1.67 -4.41 -12.87
CA LEU A 35 -2.63 -3.58 -13.60
C LEU A 35 -1.92 -2.84 -14.73
N ARG A 36 -2.57 -2.80 -15.89
CA ARG A 36 -2.23 -1.90 -16.99
C ARG A 36 -3.37 -0.91 -17.15
N LEU A 37 -3.04 0.38 -17.14
CA LEU A 37 -4.04 1.41 -17.40
C LEU A 37 -4.43 1.36 -18.89
N PRO A 38 -5.73 1.38 -19.22
CA PRO A 38 -6.19 1.27 -20.62
C PRO A 38 -5.88 2.52 -21.45
N GLN A 39 -5.66 3.65 -20.78
CA GLN A 39 -5.32 4.93 -21.39
C GLN A 39 -4.21 5.62 -20.59
N GLU A 40 -3.52 6.55 -21.24
CA GLU A 40 -2.61 7.46 -20.54
C GLU A 40 -3.38 8.34 -19.57
N VAL A 41 -2.76 8.61 -18.41
CA VAL A 41 -3.33 9.42 -17.34
C VAL A 41 -2.40 10.58 -17.02
N ARG A 42 -2.96 11.77 -16.82
CA ARG A 42 -2.22 12.97 -16.43
C ARG A 42 -2.13 13.04 -14.91
N LEU A 43 -0.92 12.90 -14.38
CA LEU A 43 -0.69 12.87 -12.93
C LEU A 43 0.01 14.14 -12.45
N VAL A 44 -0.40 14.64 -11.28
CA VAL A 44 0.38 15.62 -10.52
C VAL A 44 1.47 14.89 -9.75
N ASP A 45 2.72 15.30 -9.95
CA ASP A 45 3.89 14.67 -9.34
C ASP A 45 4.25 15.31 -7.99
N PHE A 46 4.01 14.57 -6.92
CA PHE A 46 4.42 14.91 -5.54
C PHE A 46 5.60 14.07 -5.04
N THR A 47 6.28 13.35 -5.93
CA THR A 47 7.59 12.75 -5.61
C THR A 47 8.70 13.80 -5.58
N ASP A 48 8.48 14.96 -6.20
CA ASP A 48 9.31 16.15 -6.02
C ASP A 48 8.98 16.81 -4.67
N ARG A 49 10.00 16.87 -3.80
CA ARG A 49 9.92 17.49 -2.47
C ARG A 49 9.41 18.94 -2.52
N LYS A 50 9.77 19.71 -3.56
CA LYS A 50 9.35 21.10 -3.72
C LYS A 50 7.87 21.20 -4.10
N ALA A 51 7.40 20.33 -4.99
CA ALA A 51 5.98 20.23 -5.32
C ALA A 51 5.15 19.77 -4.11
N ALA A 52 5.67 18.80 -3.34
CA ALA A 52 5.03 18.32 -2.13
C ALA A 52 4.93 19.39 -1.03
N GLN A 53 5.99 20.19 -0.84
CA GLN A 53 6.02 21.30 0.11
C GLN A 53 5.07 22.44 -0.30
N ASN A 54 5.00 22.75 -1.60
CA ASN A 54 4.05 23.74 -2.12
C ASN A 54 2.59 23.28 -1.92
N GLY A 55 2.34 21.98 -1.99
CA GLY A 55 1.02 21.38 -1.73
C GLY A 55 0.61 21.35 -0.26
N LYS A 56 1.52 21.59 0.70
CA LYS A 56 1.35 21.60 2.19
C LYS A 56 0.69 20.38 2.87
N ILE A 57 -0.06 19.55 2.14
CA ILE A 57 -0.94 18.47 2.64
C ILE A 57 -0.19 17.13 2.75
N LEU A 58 0.91 16.97 2.02
CA LEU A 58 1.38 15.64 1.60
C LEU A 58 2.33 14.96 2.59
N THR A 59 3.00 15.71 3.47
CA THR A 59 4.01 15.15 4.39
C THR A 59 3.44 14.45 5.62
N THR A 60 2.16 14.64 5.93
CA THR A 60 1.52 14.03 7.12
C THR A 60 0.36 13.12 6.78
N GLU A 61 -0.42 13.42 5.73
CA GLU A 61 -1.58 12.59 5.38
C GLU A 61 -1.27 11.44 4.42
N MET A 62 -0.22 11.58 3.59
CA MET A 62 0.22 10.49 2.71
C MET A 62 1.37 9.66 3.28
N SER A 63 2.15 10.22 4.22
CA SER A 63 3.30 9.55 4.86
C SER A 63 3.15 9.34 6.37
N GLY A 64 2.05 9.77 6.99
CA GLY A 64 1.78 9.65 8.43
C GLY A 64 0.36 9.14 8.74
N ALA A 65 0.08 8.87 10.02
CA ALA A 65 -1.27 8.52 10.46
C ALA A 65 -2.14 9.79 10.40
N ALA A 66 -2.97 9.92 9.37
CA ALA A 66 -3.87 11.06 9.24
C ALA A 66 -4.97 10.98 10.31
N ALA A 67 -5.16 12.05 11.09
CA ALA A 67 -6.31 12.15 11.99
C ALA A 67 -7.65 12.24 11.23
N SER A 68 -7.60 12.63 9.96
CA SER A 68 -8.73 12.70 9.03
C SER A 68 -8.21 12.62 7.59
N TYR A 69 -8.96 11.98 6.70
CA TYR A 69 -8.67 11.95 5.25
C TYR A 69 -9.28 13.14 4.50
N SER A 70 -9.95 14.06 5.20
CA SER A 70 -10.71 15.15 4.58
C SER A 70 -9.84 16.14 3.78
N ALA A 71 -8.62 16.44 4.24
CA ALA A 71 -7.75 17.37 3.50
C ALA A 71 -7.17 16.69 2.25
N PHE A 72 -6.77 15.42 2.32
CA PHE A 72 -6.40 14.62 1.14
C PHE A 72 -7.56 14.51 0.13
N GLN A 73 -8.79 14.25 0.58
CA GLN A 73 -9.97 14.22 -0.29
C GLN A 73 -10.21 15.57 -0.96
N SER A 74 -10.07 16.68 -0.22
CA SER A 74 -10.22 18.03 -0.76
C SER A 74 -9.14 18.38 -1.78
N LEU A 75 -7.90 17.93 -1.54
CA LEU A 75 -6.79 18.05 -2.49
C LEU A 75 -7.08 17.25 -3.76
N ALA A 76 -7.49 15.99 -3.62
CA ALA A 76 -7.81 15.13 -4.74
C ALA A 76 -8.91 15.76 -5.62
N ALA A 77 -9.99 16.26 -5.01
CA ALA A 77 -11.05 16.97 -5.72
C ALA A 77 -10.56 18.22 -6.45
N SER A 78 -9.62 18.97 -5.86
CA SER A 78 -9.06 20.18 -6.49
C SER A 78 -8.17 19.85 -7.70
N ILE A 79 -7.42 18.76 -7.62
CA ILE A 79 -6.55 18.28 -8.71
C ILE A 79 -7.40 17.73 -9.87
N ASP A 80 -8.45 16.98 -9.55
CA ASP A 80 -9.43 16.46 -10.51
C ASP A 80 -10.13 17.60 -11.26
N ALA A 81 -10.63 18.61 -10.53
CA ALA A 81 -11.23 19.82 -11.11
C ALA A 81 -10.27 20.62 -12.00
N SER A 82 -8.96 20.43 -11.84
CA SER A 82 -7.92 21.06 -12.67
C SER A 82 -7.59 20.27 -13.95
N GLY A 83 -8.32 19.19 -14.24
CA GLY A 83 -8.15 18.36 -15.42
C GLY A 83 -6.96 17.40 -15.35
N ASN A 84 -6.63 16.92 -14.16
CA ASN A 84 -5.64 15.84 -13.96
C ASN A 84 -6.35 14.59 -13.44
N ASP A 85 -5.87 13.43 -13.85
CA ASP A 85 -6.50 12.13 -13.58
C ASP A 85 -6.00 11.48 -12.28
N GLY A 86 -5.07 12.12 -11.57
CA GLY A 86 -4.55 11.57 -10.32
C GLY A 86 -3.28 12.19 -9.78
N ILE A 87 -2.72 11.50 -8.79
CA ILE A 87 -1.53 11.88 -8.05
C ILE A 87 -0.49 10.76 -8.12
N ARG A 88 0.77 11.14 -8.33
CA ARG A 88 1.94 10.30 -8.08
C ARG A 88 2.64 10.77 -6.81
N SER A 89 2.91 9.88 -5.85
CA SER A 89 3.56 10.23 -4.58
C SER A 89 4.47 9.12 -4.08
N ARG A 90 5.25 9.38 -3.03
CA ARG A 90 6.06 8.36 -2.33
C ARG A 90 5.16 7.53 -1.41
N LEU A 91 5.40 6.23 -1.36
CA LEU A 91 4.70 5.28 -0.51
C LEU A 91 5.25 5.31 0.91
N ARG A 92 4.35 5.27 1.88
CA ARG A 92 4.61 5.41 3.32
C ARG A 92 5.36 4.23 3.90
N PHE A 93 4.99 3.01 3.50
CA PHE A 93 5.45 1.76 4.11
C PHE A 93 6.51 1.04 3.28
N SER A 94 6.90 1.59 2.13
CA SER A 94 7.85 0.98 1.19
C SER A 94 9.33 1.00 1.61
N GLY A 95 9.63 1.25 2.90
CA GLY A 95 10.99 1.21 3.43
C GLY A 95 11.92 2.32 2.89
N PRO A 96 13.26 2.14 3.00
CA PRO A 96 14.24 3.19 2.69
C PRO A 96 14.30 3.57 1.20
N GLU A 97 13.83 2.72 0.30
CA GLU A 97 13.80 3.04 -1.14
C GLU A 97 12.67 4.02 -1.53
N GLN A 98 11.69 4.23 -0.64
CA GLN A 98 10.54 5.10 -0.84
C GLN A 98 9.93 4.93 -2.24
N GLU A 99 9.37 3.76 -2.50
CA GLU A 99 8.73 3.46 -3.77
C GLU A 99 7.63 4.47 -4.13
N VAL A 100 7.27 4.49 -5.41
CA VAL A 100 6.26 5.39 -5.94
C VAL A 100 4.89 4.72 -5.93
N GLY A 101 3.89 5.47 -5.47
CA GLY A 101 2.48 5.15 -5.54
C GLY A 101 1.72 6.05 -6.50
N TYR A 102 0.60 5.53 -6.96
CA TYR A 102 -0.35 6.21 -7.83
C TYR A 102 -1.74 6.17 -7.22
N PHE A 103 -2.36 7.33 -7.13
CA PHE A 103 -3.74 7.56 -6.73
C PHE A 103 -4.48 8.05 -7.98
N ILE A 104 -5.19 7.14 -8.64
CA ILE A 104 -5.92 7.44 -9.87
C ILE A 104 -7.36 7.78 -9.50
N PHE A 105 -7.84 8.91 -10.01
CA PHE A 105 -9.19 9.41 -9.73
C PHE A 105 -10.24 8.74 -10.61
N GLY A 106 -11.49 8.93 -10.21
CA GLY A 106 -12.69 8.47 -10.89
C GLY A 106 -13.72 7.99 -9.87
N ASP A 107 -14.73 7.26 -10.33
CA ASP A 107 -15.83 6.82 -9.47
C ASP A 107 -15.32 5.97 -8.30
N ALA A 108 -15.82 6.30 -7.10
CA ALA A 108 -15.56 5.58 -5.87
C ALA A 108 -16.34 4.27 -5.82
N GLY A 109 -15.70 3.22 -5.33
CA GLY A 109 -16.32 1.90 -5.16
C GLY A 109 -15.39 0.76 -5.60
N PRO A 110 -15.78 -0.50 -5.34
CA PRO A 110 -15.09 -1.65 -5.90
C PRO A 110 -15.07 -1.54 -7.43
N ARG A 111 -13.91 -1.79 -8.05
CA ARG A 111 -13.79 -1.89 -9.50
C ARG A 111 -13.39 -3.31 -9.87
N ASP A 112 -14.12 -3.89 -10.79
CA ASP A 112 -13.72 -5.11 -11.47
C ASP A 112 -12.62 -4.75 -12.46
N TRP A 113 -11.39 -5.14 -12.17
CA TRP A 113 -10.27 -4.98 -13.08
C TRP A 113 -10.21 -6.20 -14.00
N PRO A 114 -10.43 -6.05 -15.31
CA PRO A 114 -10.77 -7.16 -16.20
C PRO A 114 -9.62 -8.17 -16.45
N ASP A 115 -8.36 -7.77 -16.25
CA ASP A 115 -7.22 -8.49 -16.85
C ASP A 115 -6.10 -8.87 -15.86
N GLY A 116 -6.37 -8.76 -14.57
CA GLY A 116 -5.37 -8.93 -13.54
C GLY A 116 -5.17 -10.37 -13.11
N GLN A 117 -4.07 -11.03 -13.52
CA GLN A 117 -3.71 -12.32 -12.92
C GLN A 117 -3.39 -12.12 -11.43
N GLU A 118 -4.20 -12.73 -10.57
CA GLU A 118 -3.97 -12.75 -9.13
C GLU A 118 -2.76 -13.61 -8.78
N GLN A 119 -1.87 -13.05 -7.98
CA GLN A 119 -0.69 -13.72 -7.46
C GLN A 119 -0.71 -13.69 -5.93
N SER A 120 -0.19 -14.73 -5.29
CA SER A 120 0.07 -14.70 -3.85
C SER A 120 1.10 -13.61 -3.53
N ILE A 121 0.93 -12.91 -2.42
CA ILE A 121 1.95 -11.96 -1.92
C ILE A 121 3.09 -12.67 -1.15
N ALA A 122 2.95 -13.97 -0.87
CA ALA A 122 3.89 -14.76 -0.07
C ALA A 122 5.35 -14.64 -0.56
N GLU A 123 5.58 -14.75 -1.87
CA GLU A 123 6.92 -14.63 -2.47
C GLU A 123 7.57 -13.27 -2.19
N VAL A 124 6.77 -12.19 -2.24
CA VAL A 124 7.25 -10.84 -1.97
C VAL A 124 7.55 -10.66 -0.49
N VAL A 125 6.71 -11.21 0.38
CA VAL A 125 6.92 -11.19 1.84
C VAL A 125 8.21 -11.95 2.22
N THR A 126 8.47 -13.09 1.58
CA THR A 126 9.74 -13.81 1.77
C THR A 126 10.94 -13.00 1.25
N ALA A 127 10.81 -12.31 0.11
CA ALA A 127 11.86 -11.42 -0.39
C ALA A 127 12.14 -10.22 0.53
N LEU A 128 11.16 -9.81 1.35
CA LEU A 128 11.30 -8.80 2.39
C LEU A 128 11.99 -9.33 3.67
N GLY A 129 12.33 -10.62 3.71
CA GLY A 129 13.06 -11.25 4.81
C GLY A 129 12.18 -11.94 5.86
N TYR A 130 10.86 -12.00 5.67
CA TYR A 130 9.98 -12.77 6.54
C TYR A 130 10.06 -14.26 6.23
N GLN A 131 10.06 -15.07 7.28
CA GLN A 131 9.85 -16.51 7.17
C GLN A 131 8.39 -16.82 7.42
N LEU A 132 7.75 -17.51 6.48
CA LEU A 132 6.39 -18.01 6.67
C LEU A 132 6.45 -19.25 7.55
N VAL A 133 5.92 -19.14 8.76
CA VAL A 133 5.77 -20.27 9.68
C VAL A 133 4.30 -20.63 9.74
N ASP A 134 3.98 -21.88 9.43
CA ASP A 134 2.62 -22.40 9.57
C ASP A 134 2.40 -22.77 11.05
N ASP A 135 1.35 -22.25 11.67
CA ASP A 135 1.07 -22.41 13.11
C ASP A 135 0.94 -23.89 13.53
N GLU A 136 0.62 -24.78 12.58
CA GLU A 136 0.57 -26.23 12.81
C GLU A 136 1.96 -26.86 13.03
N SER A 137 3.04 -26.15 12.69
CA SER A 137 4.42 -26.62 12.83
C SER A 137 5.12 -26.13 14.11
N LEU A 138 4.48 -25.25 14.88
CA LEU A 138 5.08 -24.73 16.11
C LEU A 138 5.02 -25.77 17.25
N PRO A 139 6.15 -26.04 17.94
CA PRO A 139 6.15 -26.97 19.05
C PRO A 139 5.29 -26.43 20.19
N ARG A 140 4.20 -27.14 20.52
CA ARG A 140 3.35 -26.86 21.67
C ARG A 140 3.85 -27.67 22.86
N SER A 141 4.15 -26.99 23.96
CA SER A 141 4.42 -27.62 25.25
C SER A 141 3.17 -27.52 26.12
N GLU A 142 2.62 -28.65 26.53
CA GLU A 142 1.56 -28.68 27.55
C GLU A 142 2.18 -28.39 28.93
N VAL A 143 1.71 -27.35 29.60
CA VAL A 143 2.08 -27.04 30.99
C VAL A 143 0.87 -27.37 31.87
N SER A 144 1.05 -28.34 32.77
CA SER A 144 0.06 -28.68 33.80
C SER A 144 0.33 -27.85 35.05
N PHE A 145 -0.69 -27.15 35.56
CA PHE A 145 -0.62 -26.37 36.80
C PHE A 145 -1.25 -27.09 38.01
N ASN A 146 -1.40 -28.41 37.94
CA ASN A 146 -1.87 -29.20 39.07
C ASN A 146 -0.67 -29.73 39.88
N GLU A 147 -0.28 -28.97 40.90
CA GLU A 147 0.39 -29.48 42.11
C GLU A 147 -0.62 -29.55 43.28
#